data_AF-A0A7J2HFB4-F1
#
_entry.id   AF-A0A7J2HFB4-F1
#
_cell.length_a   1.000
_cell.length_b   1.000
_cell.length_c   1.000
_cell.angle_alpha   90.00
_cell.angle_beta   90.00
_cell.angle_gamma   90.00
#
_symmetry.space_group_name_H-M   'P 1'
#
loop_
_entity.id
_entity.type
_entity.pdbx_description
1 polymer ?
#
loop_
_entity_poly.entity_id
_entity_poly.type
_entity_poly.pdbx_seq_one_letter_code
_entity_poly.pdbx_strand_id
1 'polypeptide(L)' 'HRGAPHRKYHGRIGEILEKRGRAYLVRVRLGGKFKLLTVLPDHLMKWSV' A
#
# COMPACT_ATOMS: atom_id res chain seq x y z
N HIS A 1 1.70 13.69 -7.75
CA HIS A 1 0.94 13.37 -6.52
C HIS A 1 1.90 13.04 -5.38
N ARG A 2 1.63 13.52 -4.17
CA ARG A 2 2.43 13.17 -2.97
C ARG A 2 2.01 11.79 -2.44
N GLY A 3 2.94 11.07 -1.83
CA GLY A 3 2.67 9.81 -1.11
C GLY A 3 2.19 8.64 -1.99
N ALA A 4 2.40 8.73 -3.31
CA ALA A 4 2.12 7.66 -4.24
C ALA A 4 3.18 6.55 -4.13
N PRO A 5 2.80 5.26 -4.19
CA PRO A 5 3.76 4.18 -4.24
C PRO A 5 4.48 4.13 -5.59
N HIS A 6 5.59 3.41 -5.66
CA HIS A 6 6.25 3.12 -6.93
C HIS A 6 5.33 2.33 -7.87
N ARG A 7 5.38 2.59 -9.19
CA ARG A 7 4.46 1.99 -10.20
C ARG A 7 4.33 0.45 -10.12
N LYS A 8 5.40 -0.23 -9.71
CA LYS A 8 5.45 -1.70 -9.57
C LYS A 8 4.47 -2.27 -8.55
N TYR A 9 3.89 -1.43 -7.70
CA TYR A 9 2.91 -1.80 -6.68
C TYR A 9 1.48 -1.41 -7.07
N HIS A 10 1.27 -0.75 -8.21
CA HIS A 10 -0.08 -0.41 -8.68
C HIS A 10 -0.88 -1.68 -8.98
N GLY A 11 -2.16 -1.69 -8.62
CA GLY A 11 -3.05 -2.85 -8.80
C GLY A 11 -2.75 -4.05 -7.89
N ARG A 12 -1.83 -3.91 -6.93
CA ARG A 12 -1.57 -4.95 -5.93
C ARG A 12 -2.49 -4.77 -4.73
N ILE A 13 -3.01 -5.89 -4.24
CA ILE A 13 -3.75 -5.97 -2.99
C ILE A 13 -2.74 -6.22 -1.86
N GLY A 14 -2.93 -5.55 -0.74
CA GLY A 14 -2.09 -5.68 0.44
C GLY A 14 -2.88 -5.52 1.73
N GLU A 15 -2.18 -5.70 2.84
CA GLU A 15 -2.75 -5.60 4.18
C GLU A 15 -2.20 -4.35 4.87
N ILE A 16 -3.08 -3.58 5.52
CA ILE A 16 -2.67 -2.46 6.36
C ILE A 16 -2.19 -3.02 7.69
N LEU A 17 -0.92 -2.80 8.03
CA LEU A 17 -0.35 -3.24 9.29
C LEU A 17 -0.53 -2.20 10.41
N GLU A 18 -0.33 -0.92 10.08
CA GLU A 18 -0.43 0.18 11.04
C GLU A 18 -0.69 1.52 10.35
N LYS A 19 -1.11 2.52 11.14
CA LYS A 19 -1.27 3.91 10.71
C LYS A 19 -0.04 4.73 11.13
N ARG A 20 0.54 5.47 10.20
CA ARG A 20 1.68 6.37 10.41
C ARG A 20 1.27 7.81 10.08
N GLY A 21 0.76 8.52 11.09
CA GLY A 21 0.18 9.85 10.91
C GLY A 21 -1.01 9.81 9.95
N ARG A 22 -0.90 10.48 8.80
CA ARG A 22 -1.92 10.44 7.73
C ARG A 22 -1.73 9.30 6.72
N ALA A 23 -0.64 8.54 6.80
CA ALA A 23 -0.34 7.43 5.89
C ALA A 23 -0.59 6.08 6.57
N TYR A 24 -0.54 5.01 5.77
CA TYR A 24 -0.60 3.64 6.24
C TYR A 24 0.66 2.88 5.89
N LEU A 25 1.09 1.98 6.76
CA LEU A 25 2.07 0.96 6.43
C LEU A 25 1.33 -0.24 5.81
N VAL A 26 1.58 -0.49 4.53
CA VAL A 26 0.91 -1.56 3.77
C VAL A 26 1.91 -2.65 3.41
N ARG A 27 1.60 -3.88 3.79
CA ARG A 27 2.33 -5.09 3.38
C ARG A 27 1.77 -5.59 2.04
N VAL A 28 2.60 -5.59 1.02
CA VAL A 28 2.25 -6.10 -0.32
C VAL A 28 3.17 -7.26 -0.71
N ARG A 29 2.63 -8.22 -1.46
CA ARG A 29 3.43 -9.29 -2.07
C ARG A 29 3.89 -8.87 -3.46
N LEU A 30 5.20 -8.89 -3.70
CA LEU A 30 5.80 -8.63 -5.01
C LEU A 30 6.62 -9.86 -5.41
N GLY A 31 6.08 -10.65 -6.33
CA GLY A 31 6.62 -11.98 -6.65
C GLY A 31 6.61 -12.88 -5.42
N GLY A 32 7.77 -13.44 -5.06
CA GLY A 32 7.94 -14.31 -3.90
C GLY A 32 8.22 -13.61 -2.57
N LYS A 33 8.31 -12.28 -2.53
CA LYS A 33 8.74 -11.54 -1.34
C LYS A 33 7.69 -10.52 -0.87
N PHE A 34 7.64 -10.29 0.44
CA PHE A 34 6.87 -9.20 1.01
C PHE A 34 7.65 -7.89 1.00
N LYS A 35 6.93 -6.78 0.81
CA LYS A 35 7.45 -5.42 0.87
C LYS A 35 6.50 -4.55 1.69
N LEU A 36 7.08 -3.61 2.42
CA LEU A 36 6.35 -2.63 3.21
C LEU A 36 6.36 -1.29 2.48
N LEU A 37 5.19 -0.66 2.39
CA LEU A 37 5.00 0.63 1.73
C LEU A 37 4.36 1.61 2.69
N THR A 38 4.83 2.85 2.71
CA THR A 38 4.11 3.95 3.37
C THR A 38 3.32 4.71 2.31
N VAL A 39 1.99 4.59 2.35
CA VAL A 39 1.09 5.07 1.28
C VAL A 39 -0.01 5.95 1.88
N LEU A 40 -0.33 7.05 1.19
CA LEU A 40 -1.44 7.90 1.58
C LEU A 40 -2.79 7.27 1.19
N PRO A 41 -3.88 7.57 1.94
CA PRO A 41 -5.22 7.06 1.66
C PRO A 41 -5.68 7.31 0.22
N ASP A 42 -5.29 8.44 -0.39
CA ASP A 42 -5.62 8.81 -1.78
C ASP A 42 -5.20 7.75 -2.81
N HIS A 43 -4.22 6.89 -2.48
CA HIS A 43 -3.72 5.83 -3.35
C HIS A 43 -4.13 4.43 -2.89
N LEU A 44 -5.10 4.34 -1.98
CA LEU A 44 -5.64 3.08 -1.47
C LEU A 44 -7.13 3.00 -1.77
N MET A 45 -7.59 1.80 -2.10
CA MET A 45 -9.00 1.49 -2.25
C MET A 45 -9.33 0.34 -1.30
N LYS A 46 -10.48 0.43 -0.61
CA LYS A 46 -10.97 -0.66 0.22
C LYS A 46 -11.26 -1.87 -0.67
N TRP A 47 -10.69 -3.01 -0.32
CA TRP A 47 -11.05 -4.26 -0.99
C TRP A 47 -12.48 -4.65 -0.61
N SER A 48 -13.33 -4.88 -1.61
CA SER A 48 -14.64 -5.51 -1.44
C SER A 48 -14.64 -6.81 -2.22
N VAL A 49 -15.21 -7.85 -1.60
CA VAL A 49 -15.66 -9.06 -2.29
C VAL A 49 -17.00 -8.77 -2.94
#